data_AF-B8MLL3-F1
#
_entry.id   AF-B8MLL3-F1
#
_cell.length_a   1.000
_cell.length_b   1.000
_cell.length_c   1.000
_cell.angle_alpha   90.00
_cell.angle_beta   90.00
_cell.angle_gamma   90.00
#
_symmetry.space_group_name_H-M   'P 1'
#
loop_
_entity.id
_entity.type
_entity.pdbx_description
1 polymer ?
#
loop_
_entity_poly.entity_id
_entity_poly.type
_entity_poly.pdbx_seq_one_letter_code
_entity_poly.pdbx_strand_id
1 'polypeptide(L)'
;MPKQANIPVELRVQVVTLVMVAKMKPQDVTNLLGLPLSTVYEIIKRAKARGFDPDISPRVEHAHVIDLPRSGRPKTITPEIEDSIVNSITKDRAGREKSAEYLSYEAVFE
;
A
#
# COMPACT_ATOMS: atom_id res chain seq x y z
N MET A 1 11.02 17.10 3.49
CA MET A 1 9.64 16.74 3.90
C MET A 1 9.71 15.69 4.99
N PRO A 2 9.02 15.85 6.13
CA PRO A 2 9.03 14.82 7.17
C PRO A 2 8.43 13.52 6.62
N LYS A 3 9.13 12.41 6.85
CA LYS A 3 8.67 11.06 6.54
C LYS A 3 7.37 10.84 7.33
N GLN A 4 6.21 10.71 6.66
CA GLN A 4 4.98 10.32 7.34
C GLN A 4 5.26 9.04 8.12
N ALA A 5 5.13 9.11 9.45
CA ALA A 5 5.26 7.96 10.32
C ALA A 5 4.23 6.91 9.84
N ASN A 6 4.70 5.68 9.62
CA ASN A 6 3.81 4.59 9.23
C ASN A 6 2.85 4.33 10.38
N ILE A 7 1.55 4.59 10.18
CA ILE A 7 0.54 4.40 11.22
C ILE A 7 0.20 2.91 11.25
N PRO A 8 0.35 2.24 12.41
CA PRO A 8 -0.07 0.85 12.59
C PRO A 8 -1.49 0.60 12.07
N VAL A 9 -1.73 -0.60 11.53
CA VAL A 9 -3.04 -0.95 10.97
C VAL A 9 -4.13 -0.93 12.05
N GLU A 10 -3.77 -1.30 13.27
CA GLU A 10 -4.61 -1.33 14.46
C GLU A 10 -5.15 0.06 14.79
N LEU A 11 -4.30 1.09 14.73
CA LEU A 11 -4.71 2.49 14.96
C LEU A 11 -5.65 2.98 13.87
N ARG A 12 -5.45 2.56 12.61
CA ARG A 12 -6.36 2.89 11.52
C ARG A 12 -7.73 2.24 11.72
N VAL A 13 -7.75 0.96 12.12
CA VAL A 13 -9.00 0.26 12.47
C VAL A 13 -9.70 0.99 13.61
N GLN A 14 -9.00 1.35 14.68
CA GLN A 14 -9.59 2.08 15.80
C GLN A 14 -10.19 3.42 15.37
N VAL A 15 -9.49 4.20 14.55
CA VAL A 15 -10.01 5.46 14.00
C VAL A 15 -11.31 5.24 13.22
N VAL A 16 -11.33 4.27 12.30
CA VAL A 16 -12.52 3.96 11.50
C VAL A 16 -13.68 3.53 12.41
N THR A 17 -13.44 2.64 13.36
CA THR A 17 -14.46 2.16 14.29
C THR A 17 -15.03 3.30 15.13
N LEU A 18 -14.17 4.10 15.78
CA LEU A 18 -14.62 5.17 16.68
C LEU A 18 -15.42 6.25 15.93
N VAL A 19 -14.99 6.64 14.74
CA VAL A 19 -15.66 7.72 14.01
C VAL A 19 -16.88 7.23 13.22
N MET A 20 -16.76 6.10 12.51
CA MET A 20 -17.82 5.68 11.58
C MET A 20 -18.85 4.77 12.23
N VAL A 21 -18.46 3.93 13.20
CA VAL A 21 -19.36 3.02 13.92
C VAL A 21 -19.86 3.69 15.20
N ALA A 22 -18.98 4.15 16.09
CA ALA A 22 -19.37 4.79 17.35
C ALA A 22 -19.79 6.26 17.19
N LYS A 23 -19.74 6.82 15.97
CA LYS A 23 -20.14 8.19 15.62
C LYS A 23 -19.47 9.29 16.49
N MET A 24 -18.27 9.02 17.00
CA MET A 24 -17.50 10.02 17.75
C MET A 24 -17.04 11.16 16.84
N LYS A 25 -16.93 12.37 17.39
CA LYS A 25 -16.39 13.50 16.62
C LYS A 25 -14.91 13.25 16.33
N PRO A 26 -14.41 13.56 15.11
CA PRO A 26 -13.00 13.40 14.78
C PRO A 26 -12.04 14.10 15.76
N GLN A 27 -12.44 15.26 16.31
CA GLN A 27 -11.66 16.00 17.32
C GLN A 27 -11.49 15.25 18.65
N ASP A 28 -12.50 14.48 19.06
CA ASP A 28 -12.41 13.68 20.29
C ASP A 28 -11.46 12.50 20.06
N VAL A 29 -11.53 11.90 18.87
CA VAL A 29 -10.66 10.79 18.47
C VAL A 29 -9.20 11.22 18.33
N THR A 30 -8.93 12.44 17.85
CA THR A 30 -7.55 12.97 17.80
C THR A 30 -6.95 13.10 19.19
N ASN A 31 -7.73 13.62 20.14
CA ASN A 31 -7.28 13.79 21.53
C ASN A 31 -7.09 12.43 22.21
N LEU A 32 -7.97 11.47 21.93
CA LEU A 32 -7.92 10.13 22.51
C LEU A 32 -6.72 9.31 22.01
N LEU A 33 -6.42 9.36 20.70
CA LEU A 33 -5.38 8.53 20.09
C LEU A 33 -4.04 9.27 19.88
N GLY A 34 -3.98 10.56 20.19
CA GLY A 34 -2.78 11.39 19.97
C GLY A 34 -2.42 11.56 18.49
N LEU A 35 -3.41 11.50 17.59
CA LEU A 35 -3.20 11.61 16.15
C LEU A 35 -3.54 13.02 15.63
N PRO A 36 -2.84 13.53 14.60
CA PRO A 36 -3.24 14.76 13.93
C PRO A 36 -4.64 14.64 13.31
N LEU A 37 -5.40 15.73 13.33
CA LEU A 37 -6.75 15.77 12.75
C LEU A 37 -6.77 15.46 11.25
N SER A 38 -5.77 15.92 10.51
CA SER A 38 -5.59 15.59 9.09
C SER A 38 -5.48 14.09 8.87
N THR A 39 -4.70 13.41 9.71
CA THR A 39 -4.52 11.96 9.67
C THR A 39 -5.83 11.21 9.91
N VAL A 40 -6.61 11.61 10.91
CA VAL A 40 -7.92 11.01 11.18
C VAL A 40 -8.84 11.13 9.96
N TYR A 41 -8.93 12.32 9.36
CA TYR A 41 -9.73 12.53 8.14
C TYR A 41 -9.22 11.72 6.94
N GLU A 42 -7.91 11.62 6.74
CA GLU A 42 -7.33 10.80 5.67
C GLU A 42 -7.71 9.32 5.82
N ILE A 43 -7.63 8.78 7.03
CA ILE A 43 -7.99 7.38 7.31
C ILE A 43 -9.47 7.13 6.99
N ILE A 44 -10.36 8.01 7.47
CA ILE A 44 -11.80 7.92 7.20
C ILE A 44 -12.08 8.00 5.69
N LYS A 45 -11.44 8.95 4.99
CA LYS A 45 -11.59 9.13 3.54
C LYS A 45 -11.17 7.87 2.78
N ARG A 46 -10.03 7.27 3.16
CA ARG A 46 -9.54 6.02 2.53
C ARG A 46 -10.48 4.84 2.79
N ALA A 47 -10.98 4.68 4.01
CA ALA A 47 -11.92 3.61 4.34
C ALA A 47 -13.21 3.71 3.51
N LYS A 48 -13.79 4.91 3.41
CA LYS A 48 -14.97 5.18 2.55
C LYS A 48 -14.69 4.91 1.07
N ALA A 49 -13.55 5.38 0.57
CA ALA A 49 -13.16 5.16 -0.83
C ALA A 49 -12.98 3.67 -1.17
N ARG A 50 -12.78 2.83 -0.16
CA ARG A 50 -12.65 1.37 -0.28
C ARG A 50 -13.96 0.62 -0.01
N GLY A 51 -15.08 1.34 0.09
CA GLY A 51 -16.41 0.75 0.23
C GLY A 51 -16.81 0.39 1.66
N PHE A 52 -16.09 0.86 2.68
CA PHE A 52 -16.54 0.63 4.05
C PHE A 52 -17.81 1.41 4.36
N ASP A 53 -18.88 0.68 4.68
CA ASP A 53 -20.17 1.22 5.10
C ASP A 53 -20.62 0.57 6.42
N PRO A 54 -20.63 1.32 7.54
CA PRO A 54 -21.01 0.79 8.85
C PRO A 54 -22.50 0.41 8.95
N ASP A 55 -23.36 0.93 8.07
CA ASP A 55 -24.80 0.68 8.11
C ASP A 55 -25.15 -0.66 7.44
N ILE A 56 -24.30 -1.14 6.53
CA ILE A 56 -24.39 -2.47 5.90
C ILE A 56 -23.67 -3.52 6.75
N SER A 57 -22.42 -3.22 7.14
CA SER A 57 -21.61 -4.11 7.97
C SER A 57 -20.67 -3.31 8.86
N PRO A 58 -20.81 -3.39 10.20
CA PRO A 58 -19.95 -2.65 11.12
C PRO A 58 -18.52 -3.22 11.21
N ARG A 59 -18.26 -4.38 10.59
CA ARG A 59 -16.95 -5.05 10.66
C ARG A 59 -15.94 -4.35 9.74
N VAL A 60 -14.89 -3.78 10.34
CA VAL A 60 -13.76 -3.23 9.59
C VAL A 60 -12.85 -4.35 9.12
N GLU A 61 -12.92 -4.68 7.83
CA GLU A 61 -11.99 -5.61 7.19
C GLU A 61 -10.63 -5.00 6.89
N HIS A 62 -9.61 -5.85 6.76
CA HIS A 62 -8.23 -5.45 6.49
C HIS A 62 -8.10 -4.64 5.18
N ALA A 63 -8.88 -5.00 4.16
CA ALA A 63 -8.89 -4.34 2.87
C ALA A 63 -9.25 -2.84 2.96
N HIS A 64 -10.06 -2.43 3.95
CA HIS A 64 -10.45 -1.04 4.12
C HIS A 64 -9.31 -0.16 4.66
N VAL A 65 -8.38 -0.74 5.42
CA VAL A 65 -7.38 0.02 6.20
C VAL A 65 -5.95 -0.14 5.72
N ILE A 66 -5.60 -1.21 5.00
CA ILE A 66 -4.23 -1.49 4.53
C ILE A 66 -3.69 -0.36 3.63
N ASP A 67 -2.39 -0.04 3.67
CA ASP A 67 -1.84 0.89 2.68
C ASP A 67 -1.69 0.19 1.33
N LEU A 68 -2.13 0.87 0.27
CA LEU A 68 -1.86 0.39 -1.08
C LEU A 68 -0.35 0.52 -1.37
N PRO A 69 0.21 -0.37 -2.20
CA PRO A 69 1.54 -0.18 -2.75
C PRO A 69 1.65 1.23 -3.32
N ARG A 70 2.70 1.96 -2.96
CA ARG A 70 2.92 3.29 -3.51
C ARG A 70 3.13 3.13 -5.01
N SER A 71 2.34 3.86 -5.81
CA SER A 71 2.60 3.95 -7.24
C SER A 71 3.96 4.62 -7.42
N GLY A 72 4.97 3.81 -7.73
CA GLY A 72 6.29 4.32 -8.13
C GLY A 72 6.20 4.98 -9.51
N ARG A 73 7.38 5.30 -10.07
CA ARG A 73 7.46 5.65 -11.49
C ARG A 73 6.89 4.46 -12.29
N PRO A 74 5.96 4.69 -13.24
CA PRO A 74 5.45 3.61 -14.07
C PRO A 74 6.63 2.88 -14.71
N LYS A 75 6.63 1.55 -14.58
CA LYS A 75 7.66 0.71 -15.17
C LYS A 75 7.47 0.68 -16.68
N THR A 76 8.54 0.89 -17.44
CA THR A 76 8.55 0.71 -18.90
C THR A 76 8.50 -0.78 -19.27
N ILE A 77 8.97 -1.65 -18.37
CA ILE A 77 9.13 -3.08 -18.58
C ILE A 77 7.86 -3.81 -18.11
N THR A 78 7.39 -4.78 -18.89
CA THR A 78 6.25 -5.65 -18.53
C THR A 78 6.67 -6.71 -17.51
N PRO A 79 5.73 -7.24 -16.70
CA PRO A 79 6.05 -8.31 -15.74
C PRO A 79 6.66 -9.55 -16.40
N GLU A 80 6.26 -9.87 -17.63
CA GLU A 80 6.80 -11.00 -18.40
C GLU A 80 8.29 -10.84 -18.71
N ILE A 81 8.72 -9.63 -19.08
CA ILE A 81 10.13 -9.32 -19.34
C ILE A 81 10.92 -9.33 -18.02
N GLU A 82 10.33 -8.86 -16.91
CA GLU A 82 10.98 -8.96 -15.60
C GLU A 82 11.24 -10.43 -15.21
N ASP A 83 10.26 -11.31 -15.39
CA ASP A 83 10.39 -12.74 -15.10
C ASP A 83 11.42 -13.42 -16.02
N SER A 84 11.47 -13.05 -17.31
CA SER A 84 12.49 -13.54 -18.26
C SER A 84 13.91 -13.17 -17.81
N ILE A 85 14.13 -11.91 -17.41
CA ILE A 85 15.43 -11.46 -16.90
C ILE A 85 15.82 -12.23 -15.63
N VAL A 86 14.88 -12.39 -14.68
CA VAL A 86 15.12 -13.12 -13.43
C VAL A 86 15.46 -14.58 -13.70
N ASN A 87 14.75 -15.23 -14.62
CA ASN A 87 15.04 -16.60 -15.03
C ASN A 87 16.42 -16.73 -15.69
N SER A 88 16.79 -15.78 -16.55
CA SER A 88 18.10 -15.75 -17.22
C SER A 88 19.27 -15.71 -16.23
N ILE A 89 19.15 -14.91 -15.16
CA ILE A 89 20.21 -14.79 -14.13
C ILE A 89 20.19 -15.92 -13.10
N THR A 90 19.06 -16.56 -12.84
CA THR A 90 18.92 -17.59 -11.80
C THR A 90 19.21 -19.01 -12.30
N LYS A 91 19.09 -19.25 -13.61
CA LYS A 91 19.21 -20.57 -14.25
C LYS A 91 20.50 -21.32 -13.91
N ASP A 92 21.65 -20.66 -14.01
CA ASP A 92 22.96 -21.30 -13.82
C ASP A 92 24.04 -20.30 -13.37
N ARG A 93 25.26 -20.80 -13.13
CA ARG A 93 26.39 -19.97 -12.75
C ARG A 93 26.72 -18.93 -13.84
N ALA A 94 26.66 -19.34 -15.11
CA ALA A 94 26.95 -18.44 -16.23
C ALA A 94 25.93 -17.30 -16.33
N GLY A 95 24.65 -17.57 -16.07
CA GLY A 95 23.58 -16.58 -16.00
C GLY A 95 23.84 -15.49 -14.96
N ARG A 96 24.42 -15.84 -13.80
CA ARG A 96 24.76 -14.86 -12.75
C ARG A 96 25.92 -13.94 -13.13
N GLU A 97 26.74 -14.33 -14.09
CA GLU A 97 27.89 -13.57 -14.57
C GLU A 97 27.52 -12.68 -15.78
N LYS A 98 26.26 -12.72 -16.27
CA LYS A 98 25.78 -11.86 -17.37
C LYS A 98 25.78 -10.39 -16.96
N SER A 99 26.24 -9.52 -17.87
CA SER A 99 26.18 -8.07 -17.68
C SER A 99 24.77 -7.53 -17.89
N ALA A 100 24.46 -6.38 -17.31
CA ALA A 100 23.17 -5.71 -17.50
C ALA A 100 22.90 -5.36 -18.96
N GLU A 101 23.94 -4.98 -19.72
CA GLU A 101 23.84 -4.74 -21.16
C GLU A 101 23.39 -5.99 -21.90
N TYR A 102 24.01 -7.13 -21.62
CA TYR A 102 23.67 -8.40 -22.26
C TYR A 102 22.24 -8.84 -21.93
N LEU A 103 21.84 -8.70 -20.66
CA LEU A 103 20.46 -8.99 -20.22
C LEU A 103 19.44 -8.08 -20.92
N SER A 104 19.77 -6.81 -21.15
CA SER A 104 18.87 -5.90 -21.88
C SER A 104 18.70 -6.28 -23.35
N TYR A 105 19.72 -6.84 -23.98
CA TYR A 105 19.60 -7.34 -25.35
C TYR A 105 18.76 -8.61 -25.40
N GLU A 106 19.01 -9.58 -24.52
CA GLU A 106 18.21 -10.81 -24.45
C GLU A 106 16.71 -10.52 -24.19
N ALA A 107 16.43 -9.61 -23.26
CA ALA A 107 15.08 -9.28 -22.80
C ALA A 107 14.21 -8.54 -23.83
N VAL A 108 14.78 -8.06 -24.94
CA VAL A 108 14.08 -7.31 -26.00
C VAL A 108 13.84 -8.17 -27.26
N PHE A 109 14.48 -9.35 -27.34
CA PHE A 109 14.46 -10.23 -28.51
C PHE A 109 13.55 -11.47 -28.37
N GLU A 110 12.75 -11.54 -27.32
CA GLU A 110 11.62 -12.48 -27.13
C GLU A 110 10.30 -11.71 -27.04
#